data_AF-A0A4Y2AJI3-F1
#
_entry.id   AF-A0A4Y2AJI3-F1
#
_cell.length_a   1.000
_cell.length_b   1.000
_cell.length_c   1.000
_cell.angle_alpha   90.00
_cell.angle_beta   90.00
_cell.angle_gamma   90.00
#
_symmetry.space_group_name_H-M   'P 1'
#
loop_
_entity.id
_entity.type
_entity.pdbx_description
1 polymer ?
#
loop_
_entity_poly.entity_id
_entity_poly.type
_entity_poly.pdbx_seq_one_letter_code
_entity_poly.pdbx_strand_id
1 'polypeptide(L)'
;MPDDKEVKEAKPQPAVFTPALFWEPRKPTIFKGDPGQDPTKWLQEYLRVSKFNQWDDTLALANAYFFLDGTAKKWFENNEDLLTS
;
A
#
# COMPACT_ATOMS: atom_id res chain seq x y z
N MET A 1 -51.51 31.77 -6.88
CA MET A 1 -50.06 31.48 -6.91
C MET A 1 -49.92 30.00 -6.58
N PRO A 2 -49.48 29.12 -7.49
CA PRO A 2 -49.19 27.74 -7.15
C PRO A 2 -47.68 27.59 -6.88
N ASP A 3 -47.32 27.09 -5.71
CA ASP A 3 -45.97 26.62 -5.39
C ASP A 3 -46.12 25.30 -4.64
N ASP A 4 -46.36 24.23 -5.38
CA ASP A 4 -46.15 22.86 -4.90
C ASP A 4 -44.95 22.30 -5.66
N LYS A 5 -43.75 22.52 -5.11
CA LYS A 5 -42.56 21.82 -5.56
C LYS A 5 -42.62 20.39 -5.04
N GLU A 6 -42.98 19.48 -5.94
CA GLU A 6 -42.88 18.03 -5.77
C GLU A 6 -41.44 17.64 -5.40
N VAL A 7 -41.21 17.34 -4.12
CA VAL A 7 -39.95 16.71 -3.67
C VAL A 7 -40.01 15.25 -4.10
N LYS A 8 -39.33 14.94 -5.21
CA LYS A 8 -39.14 13.57 -5.65
C LYS A 8 -38.21 12.87 -4.67
N GLU A 9 -38.79 12.06 -3.80
CA GLU A 9 -38.08 11.19 -2.88
C GLU A 9 -37.24 10.19 -3.69
N ALA A 10 -35.93 10.37 -3.68
CA ALA A 10 -35.00 9.45 -4.32
C ALA A 10 -34.93 8.16 -3.48
N LYS A 11 -35.60 7.12 -3.96
CA LYS A 11 -35.55 5.77 -3.39
C LYS A 11 -34.10 5.34 -3.17
N PRO A 12 -33.69 4.87 -1.97
CA PRO A 12 -32.32 4.42 -1.75
C PRO A 12 -32.05 3.23 -2.67
N GLN A 13 -31.14 3.41 -3.63
CA GLN A 13 -30.65 2.30 -4.42
C GLN A 13 -29.85 1.38 -3.48
N PRO A 14 -30.11 0.06 -3.47
CA PRO A 14 -29.25 -0.86 -2.76
C PRO A 14 -27.84 -0.73 -3.34
N ALA A 15 -26.89 -0.34 -2.49
CA ALA A 15 -25.48 -0.35 -2.85
C ALA A 15 -25.14 -1.79 -3.27
N VAL A 16 -24.83 -1.97 -4.55
CA VAL A 16 -24.32 -3.23 -5.07
C VAL A 16 -22.95 -3.42 -4.42
N PHE A 17 -22.91 -4.22 -3.35
CA PHE A 17 -21.66 -4.69 -2.79
C PHE A 17 -21.12 -5.74 -3.76
N THR A 18 -20.35 -5.30 -4.76
CA THR A 18 -19.52 -6.23 -5.52
C THR A 18 -18.52 -6.82 -4.52
N PRO A 19 -18.51 -8.14 -4.31
CA PRO A 19 -17.46 -8.77 -3.52
C PRO A 19 -16.11 -8.40 -4.16
N ALA A 20 -15.11 -8.14 -3.34
CA ALA A 20 -13.72 -7.99 -3.73
C ALA A 20 -13.18 -9.30 -4.34
N LEU A 21 -13.68 -9.67 -5.51
CA LEU A 21 -13.31 -10.88 -6.21
C LEU A 21 -12.15 -10.48 -7.13
N PHE A 22 -10.92 -10.81 -6.71
CA PHE A 22 -9.63 -10.67 -7.42
C PHE A 22 -8.77 -9.41 -7.14
N TRP A 23 -8.81 -8.83 -5.94
CA TRP A 23 -7.71 -7.94 -5.54
C TRP A 23 -6.52 -8.74 -5.00
N GLU A 24 -5.57 -9.08 -5.87
CA GLU A 24 -4.29 -9.68 -5.45
C GLU A 24 -3.27 -8.60 -5.10
N PRO A 25 -2.66 -8.64 -3.90
CA PRO A 25 -1.57 -7.74 -3.56
C PRO A 25 -0.40 -7.87 -4.53
N ARG A 26 0.10 -6.73 -5.00
CA ARG A 26 1.32 -6.64 -5.82
C ARG A 26 2.54 -6.87 -4.93
N LYS A 27 3.60 -7.43 -5.49
CA LYS A 27 4.87 -7.64 -4.78
C LYS A 27 5.91 -6.64 -5.30
N PRO A 28 6.54 -5.84 -4.42
CA PRO A 28 7.72 -5.06 -4.77
C PRO A 28 8.88 -5.95 -5.26
N THR A 29 9.83 -5.34 -5.95
CA THR A 29 11.12 -5.98 -6.27
C THR A 29 11.99 -6.16 -5.02
N ILE A 30 12.92 -7.12 -5.06
CA ILE A 30 13.89 -7.36 -3.97
C ILE A 30 15.07 -6.39 -4.08
N PHE A 31 15.43 -5.77 -2.97
CA PHE A 31 16.64 -4.94 -2.84
C PHE A 31 17.71 -5.65 -2.01
N LYS A 32 18.89 -5.84 -2.60
CA LYS A 32 20.04 -6.53 -1.98
C LYS A 32 21.07 -5.56 -1.41
N GLY A 33 21.09 -4.33 -1.92
CA GLY A 33 22.13 -3.34 -1.61
C GLY A 33 23.41 -3.54 -2.42
N ASP A 34 23.32 -4.13 -3.62
CA ASP A 34 24.47 -4.31 -4.50
C ASP A 34 24.86 -2.98 -5.19
N PRO A 35 26.14 -2.75 -5.57
CA PRO A 35 26.61 -1.47 -6.13
C PRO A 35 25.89 -0.96 -7.39
N GLY A 36 25.18 -1.84 -8.12
CA GLY A 36 24.39 -1.48 -9.30
C GLY A 36 22.92 -1.20 -9.03
N GLN A 37 22.45 -1.39 -7.79
CA GLN A 37 21.06 -1.12 -7.42
C GLN A 37 20.91 0.31 -6.88
N ASP A 38 19.93 1.03 -7.39
CA ASP A 38 19.59 2.38 -6.93
C ASP A 38 18.57 2.28 -5.77
N PRO A 39 18.96 2.67 -4.53
CA PRO A 39 18.08 2.60 -3.36
C PRO A 39 16.88 3.56 -3.47
N THR A 40 17.05 4.73 -4.09
CA THR A 40 15.95 5.71 -4.24
C THR A 40 14.93 5.20 -5.24
N LYS A 41 15.39 4.63 -6.36
CA LYS A 41 14.49 4.01 -7.35
C LYS A 41 13.70 2.85 -6.74
N TRP A 42 14.36 1.98 -5.97
CA TRP A 42 13.69 0.88 -5.30
C TRP A 42 12.65 1.37 -4.28
N LEU A 43 13.01 2.35 -3.44
CA LEU A 43 12.09 2.90 -2.45
C LEU A 43 10.84 3.53 -3.09
N GLN A 44 11.00 4.24 -4.21
CA GLN A 44 9.86 4.80 -4.94
C GLN A 44 8.93 3.72 -5.50
N GLU A 45 9.48 2.62 -6.01
CA GLU A 45 8.70 1.46 -6.45
C GLU A 45 7.98 0.80 -5.28
N TYR A 46 8.69 0.57 -4.18
CA TYR A 46 8.16 0.01 -2.94
C TYR A 46 6.95 0.81 -2.46
N LEU A 47 7.09 2.12 -2.29
CA LEU A 47 6.01 3.00 -1.83
C LEU A 47 4.82 3.03 -2.79
N ARG A 48 5.07 2.93 -4.10
CA ARG A 48 4.00 2.82 -5.10
C ARG A 48 3.20 1.54 -4.93
N VAL A 49 3.88 0.41 -4.68
CA VAL A 49 3.23 -0.89 -4.42
C VAL A 49 2.51 -0.89 -3.08
N SER A 50 3.11 -0.32 -2.02
CA SER A 50 2.46 -0.16 -0.72
C SER A 50 1.15 0.62 -0.84
N LYS A 51 1.17 1.74 -1.58
CA LYS A 51 -0.04 2.53 -1.84
C LYS A 51 -1.09 1.75 -2.63
N PHE A 52 -0.69 0.99 -3.65
CA PHE A 52 -1.61 0.12 -4.38
C PHE A 52 -2.23 -0.91 -3.43
N ASN A 53 -1.40 -1.63 -2.67
CA ASN A 53 -1.83 -2.64 -1.72
C ASN A 53 -2.55 -2.11 -0.48
N GLN A 54 -2.72 -0.79 -0.36
CA GLN A 54 -3.33 -0.12 0.79
C GLN A 54 -2.62 -0.44 2.11
N TRP A 55 -1.30 -0.59 2.06
CA TRP A 55 -0.50 -0.66 3.28
C TRP A 55 -0.41 0.74 3.89
N ASP A 56 -0.81 0.85 5.16
CA ASP A 56 -0.49 2.01 5.98
C ASP A 56 1.01 2.01 6.33
N ASP A 57 1.48 3.07 7.00
CA ASP A 57 2.91 3.25 7.28
C ASP A 57 3.46 2.10 8.14
N THR A 58 2.69 1.60 9.10
CA THR A 58 3.08 0.48 9.97
C THR A 58 3.20 -0.82 9.17
N LEU A 59 2.22 -1.13 8.32
CA LEU A 59 2.22 -2.33 7.49
C LEU A 59 3.27 -2.24 6.39
N ALA A 60 3.49 -1.06 5.81
CA ALA A 60 4.55 -0.82 4.85
C ALA A 60 5.93 -0.98 5.49
N LEU A 61 6.14 -0.57 6.73
CA LEU A 61 7.40 -0.82 7.43
C LEU A 61 7.60 -2.32 7.71
N ALA A 62 6.58 -2.99 8.26
CA ALA A 62 6.65 -4.42 8.56
C ALA A 62 6.89 -5.29 7.32
N ASN A 63 6.29 -4.91 6.18
CA ASN A 63 6.49 -5.65 4.93
C ASN A 63 7.86 -5.41 4.30
N ALA A 64 8.53 -4.29 4.60
CA ALA A 64 9.78 -3.92 3.93
C ALA A 64 10.84 -5.02 4.10
N TYR A 65 10.89 -5.63 5.29
CA TYR A 65 11.78 -6.75 5.60
C TYR A 65 11.72 -7.90 4.57
N PHE A 66 10.54 -8.25 4.07
CA PHE A 66 10.36 -9.34 3.10
C PHE A 66 10.86 -9.02 1.70
N PHE A 67 11.09 -7.74 1.40
CA PHE A 67 11.59 -7.26 0.11
C PHE A 67 13.05 -6.77 0.19
N LEU A 68 13.71 -7.03 1.32
CA LEU A 68 15.14 -6.87 1.48
C LEU A 68 15.83 -8.24 1.43
N ASP A 69 17.04 -8.27 0.88
CA ASP A 69 17.92 -9.43 0.88
C ASP A 69 19.38 -8.97 1.02
N GLY A 70 20.32 -9.90 1.13
CA GLY A 70 21.76 -9.62 1.12
C GLY A 70 22.20 -8.60 2.18
N THR A 71 22.95 -7.59 1.74
CA THR A 71 23.50 -6.54 2.62
C THR A 71 22.40 -5.65 3.19
N ALA A 72 21.39 -5.32 2.38
CA ALA A 72 20.30 -4.47 2.81
C ALA A 72 19.48 -5.11 3.94
N LYS A 73 19.20 -6.41 3.84
CA LYS A 73 18.50 -7.15 4.90
C LYS A 73 19.29 -7.21 6.20
N LYS A 74 20.58 -7.52 6.12
CA LYS A 74 21.46 -7.52 7.30
C LYS A 74 21.54 -6.15 7.97
N TRP A 75 21.59 -5.07 7.18
CA TRP A 75 21.56 -3.72 7.74
C TRP A 75 20.24 -3.46 8.46
N PHE A 76 19.10 -3.85 7.87
CA PHE A 76 17.79 -3.69 8.51
C PHE A 76 17.72 -4.44 9.85
N GLU A 77 18.11 -5.72 9.88
CA GLU A 77 18.13 -6.53 11.12
C GLU A 77 18.99 -5.90 12.23
N ASN A 78 20.14 -5.30 11.87
CA ASN A 78 21.01 -4.63 12.84
C ASN A 78 20.45 -3.30 13.37
N ASN A 79 19.45 -2.73 12.71
CA ASN A 79 18.87 -1.42 13.04
C ASN A 79 17.36 -1.50 13.31
N GLU A 80 16.79 -2.71 13.39
CA GLU A 80 15.34 -2.92 13.43
C GLU A 80 14.71 -2.20 14.63
N ASP A 81 15.32 -2.33 15.81
CA ASP A 81 14.88 -1.66 17.03
C ASP A 81 14.79 -0.13 16.87
N LEU A 82 15.69 0.48 16.09
CA LEU A 82 15.70 1.93 15.84
C LEU A 82 14.63 2.36 14.83
N LEU A 83 14.23 1.45 13.94
CA LEU A 83 13.28 1.71 12.86
C LEU A 83 11.83 1.49 13.28
N THR A 84 11.59 0.59 14.24
CA THR A 84 10.24 0.19 14.68
C THR A 84 9.86 0.69 16.08
N SER A 85 10.71 1.50 16.73
CA SER A 85 10.42 2.12 18.03
C SER A 85 9.45 3.29 17.95
#